data_AF-A0A1F9PWF1-F1
#
_entry.id   AF-A0A1F9PWF1-F1
#
_cell.length_a   1.000
_cell.length_b   1.000
_cell.length_c   1.000
_cell.angle_alpha   90.00
_cell.angle_beta   90.00
_cell.angle_gamma   90.00
#
_symmetry.space_group_name_H-M   'P 1'
#
loop_
_entity.id
_entity.type
_entity.pdbx_description
1 polymer ?
#
loop_
_entity_poly.entity_id
_entity_poly.type
_entity_poly.pdbx_seq_one_letter_code
_entity_poly.pdbx_strand_id
1 'polypeptide(L)'
;MNKRDWIFIGIILAVFGTFFLISGKEKTVKMPKDTTHQQFYDLRKSGVDKIKVDALCPACHDGIKIAFPPNHPAKPGGAPMRCLFCHKLES
;
A
#
# COMPACT_ATOMS: atom_id res chain seq x y z
N MET A 1 -20.42 -23.22 25.41
CA MET A 1 -20.59 -22.02 24.56
C MET A 1 -21.89 -21.36 24.96
N ASN A 2 -21.83 -20.20 25.58
CA ASN A 2 -22.96 -19.50 26.16
C ASN A 2 -23.64 -18.59 25.12
N LYS A 3 -24.86 -18.12 25.41
CA LYS A 3 -25.59 -17.16 24.55
C LYS A 3 -24.76 -15.92 24.20
N ARG A 4 -23.91 -15.47 25.13
CA ARG A 4 -22.98 -14.34 24.93
C ARG A 4 -21.89 -14.65 23.89
N ASP A 5 -21.41 -15.89 23.86
CA ASP A 5 -20.38 -16.32 22.90
C ASP A 5 -20.93 -16.35 21.47
N TRP A 6 -22.18 -16.82 21.30
CA TRP A 6 -22.86 -16.81 20.00
C TRP A 6 -23.13 -15.40 19.47
N ILE A 7 -23.51 -14.47 20.36
CA ILE A 7 -23.66 -13.06 19.99
C ILE A 7 -22.31 -12.48 19.54
N PHE A 8 -21.23 -12.77 20.28
CA PHE A 8 -19.89 -12.29 19.94
C PHE A 8 -19.40 -12.85 18.59
N ILE A 9 -19.57 -14.15 18.35
CA ILE A 9 -19.26 -14.78 17.06
C ILE A 9 -20.07 -14.16 15.93
N GLY A 10 -21.37 -13.92 16.14
CA GLY A 10 -22.22 -13.25 15.16
C GLY A 10 -21.71 -11.86 14.77
N ILE A 11 -21.27 -11.06 15.75
CA ILE A 11 -20.68 -9.73 15.51
C ILE A 11 -19.38 -9.84 14.72
N ILE A 12 -18.50 -10.77 15.09
CA ILE A 12 -17.24 -11.00 14.37
C ILE A 12 -17.50 -11.33 12.91
N LEU A 13 -18.40 -12.29 12.65
CA LEU A 13 -18.76 -12.69 11.28
C LEU A 13 -19.39 -11.54 10.50
N ALA A 14 -20.22 -10.70 11.13
CA ALA A 14 -20.80 -9.53 10.48
C ALA A 14 -19.74 -8.49 10.09
N VAL A 15 -18.77 -8.22 10.97
CA VAL A 15 -17.66 -7.31 10.69
C VAL A 15 -16.79 -7.84 9.55
N PHE A 16 -16.32 -9.08 9.63
CA PHE A 16 -15.50 -9.68 8.57
C PHE A 16 -16.26 -9.79 7.25
N GLY A 17 -17.54 -10.16 7.28
CA GLY A 17 -18.40 -10.21 6.10
C GLY A 17 -18.52 -8.84 5.43
N THR A 18 -18.69 -7.77 6.21
CA THR A 18 -18.74 -6.40 5.69
C THR A 18 -17.43 -6.01 5.02
N PHE A 19 -16.28 -6.21 5.69
CA PHE A 19 -14.97 -5.92 5.12
C PHE A 19 -14.72 -6.70 3.83
N PHE A 20 -15.11 -7.97 3.78
CA PHE A 20 -14.98 -8.80 2.59
C PHE A 20 -15.78 -8.24 1.41
N LEU A 21 -17.00 -7.76 1.64
CA LEU A 21 -17.86 -7.20 0.60
C LEU A 21 -17.34 -5.86 0.06
N ILE A 22 -16.72 -5.02 0.90
CA ILE A 22 -16.25 -3.68 0.50
C ILE A 22 -14.80 -3.65 -0.01
N SER A 23 -13.99 -4.66 0.29
CA SER A 23 -12.54 -4.66 0.02
C SER A 23 -12.20 -4.51 -1.47
N GLY A 24 -13.07 -4.96 -2.39
CA GLY A 24 -12.93 -4.76 -3.83
C GLY A 24 -11.59 -5.20 -4.44
N LYS A 25 -11.36 -4.85 -5.72
CA LYS A 25 -10.08 -5.04 -6.41
C LYS A 25 -9.13 -3.88 -6.10
N GLU A 26 -7.82 -4.12 -6.22
CA GLU A 26 -6.80 -3.08 -6.14
C GLU A 26 -7.11 -1.94 -7.12
N LYS A 27 -7.19 -0.71 -6.61
CA LYS A 27 -7.51 0.49 -7.40
C LYS A 27 -6.28 1.34 -7.74
N THR A 28 -5.13 0.97 -7.20
CA THR A 28 -3.87 1.71 -7.33
C THR A 28 -3.10 1.22 -8.55
N VAL A 29 -2.33 2.11 -9.18
CA VAL A 29 -1.43 1.72 -10.26
C VAL A 29 -0.22 0.98 -9.71
N LYS A 30 0.23 -0.08 -10.40
CA LYS A 30 1.47 -0.78 -10.05
C LYS A 30 2.69 0.08 -10.43
N MET A 31 3.82 -0.18 -9.79
CA MET A 31 5.08 0.47 -10.16
C MET A 31 5.52 -0.06 -11.53
N PRO A 32 5.75 0.80 -12.55
CA PRO A 32 6.12 0.35 -13.88
C PRO A 32 7.38 -0.51 -13.87
N LYS A 33 7.43 -1.53 -14.73
CA LYS A 33 8.64 -2.33 -14.94
C LYS A 33 9.42 -1.81 -16.14
N ASP A 34 10.08 -0.67 -15.96
CA ASP A 34 10.90 0.00 -16.97
C ASP A 34 12.35 0.21 -16.49
N THR A 35 13.20 0.75 -17.36
CA THR A 35 14.62 1.00 -17.08
C THR A 35 14.86 1.97 -15.91
N THR A 36 13.93 2.90 -15.65
CA THR A 36 14.03 3.87 -14.55
C THR A 36 13.74 3.20 -13.21
N HIS A 37 12.75 2.31 -13.20
CA HIS A 37 12.24 1.65 -12.00
C HIS A 37 12.89 0.29 -11.70
N GLN A 38 13.63 -0.28 -12.65
CA GLN A 38 14.26 -1.61 -12.53
C GLN A 38 15.12 -1.75 -11.26
N GLN A 39 15.87 -0.70 -10.91
CA GLN A 39 16.68 -0.68 -9.68
C GLN A 39 15.87 -1.00 -8.41
N PHE A 40 14.61 -0.56 -8.33
CA PHE A 40 13.76 -0.81 -7.17
C PHE A 40 13.23 -2.25 -7.14
N TYR A 41 13.02 -2.87 -8.32
CA TYR A 41 12.76 -4.30 -8.41
C TYR A 41 13.96 -5.11 -7.91
N ASP A 42 15.17 -4.71 -8.30
CA ASP A 42 16.41 -5.41 -7.91
C ASP A 42 16.68 -5.28 -6.40
N LEU A 43 16.45 -4.09 -5.82
CA LEU A 43 16.49 -3.88 -4.37
C LEU A 43 15.46 -4.75 -3.63
N ARG A 44 14.23 -4.84 -4.16
CA ARG A 44 13.19 -5.68 -3.55
C ARG A 44 13.50 -7.17 -3.68
N LYS A 45 14.10 -7.61 -4.79
CA LYS A 45 14.53 -8.99 -5.02
C LYS A 45 15.72 -9.40 -4.15
N SER A 46 16.61 -8.47 -3.83
CA SER A 46 17.74 -8.68 -2.91
C SER A 46 17.36 -8.62 -1.42
N GLY A 47 16.07 -8.39 -1.10
CA GLY A 47 15.56 -8.45 0.27
C GLY A 47 15.54 -7.12 1.01
N VAL A 48 15.84 -5.99 0.35
CA VAL A 48 15.79 -4.66 0.99
C VAL A 48 14.36 -4.31 1.39
N ASP A 49 14.17 -3.86 2.63
CA ASP A 49 12.86 -3.49 3.18
C ASP A 49 12.12 -2.46 2.33
N LYS A 50 10.79 -2.64 2.18
CA LYS A 50 9.95 -1.70 1.40
C LYS A 50 10.12 -0.26 1.85
N ILE A 51 10.19 0.00 3.15
CA ILE A 51 10.32 1.35 3.71
C ILE A 51 11.64 2.03 3.34
N LYS A 52 12.72 1.24 3.16
CA LYS A 52 14.02 1.76 2.72
C LYS A 52 13.99 2.11 1.24
N VAL A 53 13.30 1.30 0.42
CA VAL A 53 13.07 1.59 -0.99
C VAL A 53 12.14 2.80 -1.16
N ASP A 54 11.07 2.88 -0.38
CA ASP A 54 10.11 3.98 -0.35
C ASP A 54 10.78 5.33 -0.08
N ALA A 55 11.83 5.36 0.73
CA ALA A 55 12.60 6.57 1.03
C ALA A 55 13.37 7.12 -0.19
N LEU A 56 13.56 6.32 -1.25
CA LEU A 56 14.25 6.72 -2.48
C LEU A 56 13.30 7.35 -3.51
N CYS A 57 12.00 7.02 -3.45
CA CYS A 57 11.00 7.51 -4.40
C CYS A 57 10.93 9.05 -4.47
N PRO A 58 11.01 9.81 -3.35
CA PRO A 58 10.97 11.27 -3.37
C PRO A 58 12.15 11.96 -4.07
N ALA A 59 13.19 11.23 -4.49
CA ALA A 59 14.23 11.81 -5.34
C ALA A 59 13.64 12.38 -6.65
N CYS A 60 12.59 11.72 -7.16
CA CYS A 60 11.82 12.12 -8.34
C CYS A 60 10.34 12.43 -8.01
N HIS A 61 9.69 11.60 -7.18
CA HIS A 61 8.28 11.73 -6.79
C HIS A 61 8.13 12.46 -5.43
N ASP A 62 8.46 13.74 -5.41
CA ASP A 62 8.35 14.60 -4.21
C ASP A 62 7.02 15.36 -4.11
N GLY A 63 6.15 15.25 -5.12
CA GLY A 63 4.93 16.04 -5.23
C GLY A 63 5.13 17.44 -5.81
N ILE A 64 6.36 17.81 -6.15
CA ILE A 64 6.74 19.10 -6.77
C ILE A 64 7.31 18.86 -8.17
N LYS A 65 8.46 18.16 -8.29
CA LYS A 65 9.08 17.78 -9.57
C LYS A 65 8.16 16.88 -10.37
N ILE A 66 7.59 15.88 -9.69
CA ILE A 66 6.51 15.06 -10.22
C ILE A 66 5.34 15.22 -9.26
N ALA A 67 4.39 16.07 -9.66
CA ALA A 67 3.20 16.35 -8.89
C ALA A 67 2.35 15.08 -8.72
N PHE A 68 1.85 14.88 -7.51
CA PHE A 68 0.88 13.82 -7.27
C PHE A 68 -0.52 14.26 -7.76
N PRO A 69 -1.39 13.31 -8.15
CA PRO A 69 -2.79 13.62 -8.42
C PRO A 69 -3.48 14.28 -7.22
N PRO A 70 -4.54 15.09 -7.41
CA PRO A 70 -5.23 15.80 -6.33
C PRO A 70 -5.73 14.91 -5.18
N ASN A 71 -6.07 13.66 -5.49
CA ASN A 71 -6.59 12.68 -4.52
C ASN A 71 -5.51 11.73 -3.98
N HIS A 72 -4.23 12.02 -4.23
CA HIS A 72 -3.16 11.21 -3.68
C HIS A 72 -3.09 11.38 -2.15
N PRO A 73 -2.92 10.29 -1.37
CA PRO A 73 -2.77 10.38 0.07
C PRO A 73 -1.66 11.35 0.48
N ALA A 74 -1.92 12.16 1.51
CA ALA A 74 -0.92 13.06 2.05
C ALA A 74 0.26 12.28 2.65
N LYS A 75 1.46 12.87 2.58
CA LYS A 75 2.64 12.29 3.22
C LYS A 75 2.41 12.21 4.74
N PRO A 76 2.67 11.05 5.38
CA PRO A 76 2.56 10.93 6.83
C PRO A 76 3.72 11.66 7.51
N GLY A 77 3.50 12.90 7.95
CA GLY A 77 4.40 13.68 8.81
C GLY A 77 5.90 13.54 8.48
N GLY A 78 6.72 13.28 9.51
CA GLY A 78 8.18 13.12 9.39
C GLY A 78 8.65 11.75 8.87
N ALA A 79 7.76 10.85 8.47
CA ALA A 79 8.10 9.51 7.97
C ALA A 79 8.13 9.47 6.43
N PRO A 80 8.86 8.52 5.82
CA PRO A 80 8.75 8.28 4.39
C PRO A 80 7.32 7.86 4.01
N MET A 81 6.85 8.33 2.87
CA MET A 81 5.58 7.90 2.31
C MET A 81 5.69 6.42 1.92
N ARG A 82 4.71 5.59 2.28
CA ARG A 82 4.75 4.15 2.01
C ARG A 82 4.32 3.83 0.57
N CYS A 83 5.10 4.27 -0.41
CA CYS A 83 4.79 4.14 -1.84
C CYS A 83 4.43 2.69 -2.22
N LEU A 84 5.29 1.73 -1.88
CA LEU A 84 5.17 0.29 -2.17
C LEU A 84 4.11 -0.44 -1.33
N PHE A 85 3.38 0.27 -0.46
CA PHE A 85 2.17 -0.25 0.17
C PHE A 85 1.00 -0.20 -0.81
N CYS A 86 0.85 0.93 -1.52
CA CYS A 86 -0.21 1.15 -2.50
C CYS A 86 0.23 0.79 -3.92
N HIS A 87 1.43 1.20 -4.33
CA HIS A 87 2.01 0.96 -5.66
C HIS A 87 2.84 -0.32 -5.65
N LYS A 88 2.16 -1.47 -5.71
CA LYS A 88 2.82 -2.78 -5.68
C LYS A 88 3.69 -2.97 -6.93
N LEU A 89 4.70 -3.83 -6.79
CA LEU A 89 5.48 -4.31 -7.93
C LEU A 89 4.56 -5.06 -8.91
N GLU A 90 4.89 -5.00 -10.19
CA GLU A 90 4.35 -5.92 -11.17
C GLU A 90 4.78 -7.34 -10.83
N SER A 91 3.78 -8.22 -10.89
CA SER A 91 3.87 -9.66 -10.61
C SER A 91 4.32 -10.41 -11.86
#